data_AF-B0SWP9-F1
#
_entry.id   AF-B0SWP9-F1
#
_cell.length_a   1.000
_cell.length_b   1.000
_cell.length_c   1.000
_cell.angle_alpha   90.00
_cell.angle_beta   90.00
_cell.angle_gamma   90.00
#
_symmetry.space_group_name_H-M   'P 1'
#
loop_
_entity.id
_entity.type
_entity.pdbx_description
1 polymer ?
#
loop_
_entity_poly.entity_id
_entity_poly.type
_entity_poly.pdbx_seq_one_letter_code
_entity_poly.pdbx_strand_id
1 'polypeptide(L)'
;MRRRLVVLLAASALAGCGPRPAEQADICAIFALAGVPGDTQLGDASDLAWAKAHERALFKSGVIYGPGWQVMGHGRSWGHCPVRPKPVEHLLISPDGTYAMTKGGRRANGRPVSFGACYYEKAATGWRPRACRRTLDEPVPLMTFKPAKKPAP
;
A
#
# COMPACT_ATOMS: atom_id res chain seq x y z
N MET A 1 -38.82 8.93 18.58
CA MET A 1 -37.90 7.77 18.55
C MET A 1 -37.26 7.50 17.17
N ARG A 2 -37.94 7.72 16.03
CA ARG A 2 -37.40 7.46 14.68
C ARG A 2 -36.12 8.24 14.30
N ARG A 3 -35.93 9.49 14.77
CA ARG A 3 -34.72 10.30 14.45
C ARG A 3 -33.42 9.75 15.03
N ARG A 4 -33.44 9.12 16.21
CA ARG A 4 -32.24 8.55 16.84
C ARG A 4 -31.72 7.30 16.12
N LEU A 5 -32.63 6.52 15.53
CA LEU A 5 -32.31 5.32 14.76
C LEU A 5 -31.61 5.66 13.43
N VAL A 6 -32.02 6.74 12.76
CA VAL A 6 -31.39 7.21 11.51
C VAL A 6 -29.96 7.69 11.74
N VAL A 7 -29.71 8.39 12.86
CA VAL A 7 -28.35 8.86 13.22
C VAL A 7 -27.42 7.68 13.55
N LEU A 8 -27.92 6.65 14.22
CA LEU A 8 -27.15 5.43 14.51
C LEU A 8 -26.85 4.61 13.24
N LEU A 9 -27.80 4.53 12.30
CA LEU A 9 -27.60 3.86 11.00
C LEU A 9 -26.61 4.62 10.10
N ALA A 10 -26.63 5.96 10.11
CA ALA A 10 -25.66 6.79 9.37
C ALA A 10 -24.23 6.69 9.95
N ALA A 11 -24.09 6.61 11.27
CA ALA A 11 -22.80 6.40 11.92
C ALA A 11 -22.23 5.00 11.63
N SER A 12 -23.10 4.00 11.48
CA SER A 12 -22.71 2.62 11.14
C SER A 12 -22.30 2.46 9.67
N ALA A 13 -22.89 3.28 8.78
CA ALA A 13 -22.55 3.28 7.36
C ALA A 13 -21.20 3.97 7.06
N LEU A 14 -20.71 4.85 7.94
CA LEU A 14 -19.43 5.54 7.78
C LEU A 14 -18.23 4.75 8.29
N ALA A 15 -18.45 3.68 9.06
CA ALA A 15 -17.39 2.78 9.52
C ALA A 15 -16.88 1.82 8.42
N GLY A 16 -17.51 1.79 7.24
CA GLY A 16 -17.27 0.78 6.21
C GLY A 16 -16.20 1.08 5.16
N CYS A 17 -15.69 2.31 5.06
CA CYS A 17 -14.87 2.71 3.90
C CYS A 17 -13.41 3.05 4.22
N GLY A 18 -12.97 2.92 5.47
CA GLY A 18 -11.62 3.27 5.92
C GLY A 18 -10.87 2.14 6.62
N PRO A 19 -9.54 2.26 6.76
CA PRO A 19 -8.75 1.37 7.60
C PRO A 19 -9.16 1.49 9.07
N ARG A 20 -9.00 0.42 9.86
CA ARG A 20 -9.25 0.46 11.31
C ARG A 20 -8.25 1.41 11.99
N PRO A 21 -8.50 1.96 13.19
CA PRO A 21 -7.59 2.93 13.81
C PRO A 21 -6.13 2.48 13.95
N ALA A 22 -5.89 1.23 14.36
CA ALA A 22 -4.53 0.68 14.46
C ALA A 22 -3.86 0.52 13.07
N GLU A 23 -4.64 0.16 12.07
CA GLU A 23 -4.19 0.01 10.68
C GLU A 23 -3.88 1.38 10.06
N GLN A 24 -4.70 2.40 10.34
CA GLN A 24 -4.45 3.78 9.93
C GLN A 24 -3.14 4.30 10.55
N ALA A 25 -2.85 3.97 11.81
CA ALA A 25 -1.61 4.34 12.47
C ALA A 25 -0.38 3.72 11.79
N ASP A 26 -0.46 2.43 11.41
CA ASP A 26 0.61 1.75 10.68
C ASP A 26 0.83 2.37 9.29
N ILE A 27 -0.25 2.60 8.54
CA ILE A 27 -0.20 3.25 7.22
C ILE A 27 0.47 4.63 7.31
N CYS A 28 0.04 5.46 8.28
CA CYS A 28 0.59 6.79 8.43
C CYS A 28 2.05 6.78 8.91
N ALA A 29 2.42 5.83 9.78
CA ALA A 29 3.81 5.64 10.18
C ALA A 29 4.68 5.30 8.96
N ILE A 30 4.24 4.39 8.08
CA ILE A 30 4.96 4.05 6.84
C ILE A 30 5.10 5.27 5.92
N PHE A 31 4.04 6.06 5.74
CA PHE A 31 4.10 7.27 4.90
C PHE A 31 4.96 8.40 5.49
N ALA A 32 5.11 8.45 6.81
CA ALA A 32 6.01 9.39 7.48
C ALA A 32 7.50 9.02 7.27
N LEU A 33 7.81 7.76 6.94
CA LEU A 33 9.19 7.33 6.74
C LEU A 33 9.85 7.94 5.48
N ALA A 34 11.17 8.09 5.58
CA ALA A 34 12.01 8.48 4.47
C ALA A 34 12.14 7.33 3.45
N GLY A 35 11.29 7.34 2.42
CA GLY A 35 11.48 6.58 1.20
C GLY A 35 10.49 7.03 0.13
N VAL A 36 10.97 7.36 -1.06
CA VAL A 36 10.16 7.71 -2.23
C VAL A 36 10.34 6.58 -3.26
N PRO A 37 9.31 5.77 -3.55
CA PRO A 37 9.41 4.73 -4.56
C PRO A 37 9.92 5.28 -5.90
N GLY A 38 10.92 4.60 -6.48
CA GLY A 38 11.54 4.99 -7.75
C GLY A 38 12.56 6.14 -7.66
N ASP A 39 12.59 6.94 -6.59
CA ASP A 39 13.56 8.02 -6.45
C ASP A 39 14.61 7.72 -5.37
N THR A 40 14.23 7.03 -4.29
CA THR A 40 15.13 6.60 -3.22
C THR A 40 15.82 5.28 -3.58
N GLN A 41 17.14 5.22 -3.36
CA GLN A 41 17.95 4.01 -3.37
C GLN A 41 18.42 3.76 -1.93
N LEU A 42 18.12 2.60 -1.38
CA LEU A 42 18.43 2.26 0.01
C LEU A 42 18.59 0.74 0.15
N GLY A 43 19.48 0.33 1.06
CA GLY A 43 19.70 -1.05 1.44
C GLY A 43 20.98 -1.60 0.83
N ASP A 44 21.63 -2.52 1.56
CA ASP A 44 22.75 -3.30 1.06
C ASP A 44 22.27 -4.57 0.33
N ALA A 45 23.21 -5.44 -0.08
CA ALA A 45 22.87 -6.68 -0.77
C ALA A 45 21.95 -7.60 0.07
N SER A 46 22.10 -7.60 1.39
CA SER A 46 21.30 -8.41 2.30
C SER A 46 19.87 -7.86 2.43
N ASP A 47 19.72 -6.53 2.50
CA ASP A 47 18.41 -5.87 2.52
C ASP A 47 17.67 -6.07 1.20
N LEU A 48 18.37 -6.03 0.07
CA LEU A 48 17.77 -6.28 -1.24
C LEU A 48 17.34 -7.75 -1.41
N ALA A 49 18.11 -8.70 -0.89
CA ALA A 49 17.73 -10.11 -0.87
C ALA A 49 16.48 -10.33 0.00
N TRP A 50 16.45 -9.73 1.19
CA TRP A 50 15.29 -9.74 2.08
C TRP A 50 14.06 -9.14 1.38
N ALA A 51 14.19 -7.99 0.74
CA ALA A 51 13.11 -7.32 0.04
C ALA A 51 12.53 -8.18 -1.09
N LYS A 52 13.37 -8.80 -1.91
CA LYS A 52 12.94 -9.71 -2.99
C LYS A 52 12.17 -10.92 -2.45
N ALA A 53 12.60 -11.49 -1.33
CA ALA A 53 11.91 -12.61 -0.70
C ALA A 53 10.50 -12.21 -0.22
N HIS A 54 10.36 -11.03 0.40
CA HIS A 54 9.09 -10.56 0.97
C HIS A 54 8.15 -9.94 -0.06
N GLU A 55 8.66 -9.37 -1.15
CA GLU A 55 7.84 -8.81 -2.24
C GLU A 55 6.88 -9.85 -2.83
N ARG A 56 7.38 -11.06 -3.10
CA ARG A 56 6.56 -12.14 -3.65
C ARG A 56 5.45 -12.56 -2.67
N ALA A 57 5.73 -12.53 -1.36
CA ALA A 57 4.74 -12.81 -0.33
C ALA A 57 3.66 -11.70 -0.26
N LEU A 58 4.08 -10.42 -0.36
CA LEU A 58 3.15 -9.29 -0.39
C LEU A 58 2.22 -9.34 -1.59
N PHE A 59 2.70 -9.66 -2.79
CA PHE A 59 1.80 -9.79 -3.95
C PHE A 59 0.88 -11.01 -3.86
N LYS A 60 1.29 -12.06 -3.16
CA LYS A 60 0.48 -13.28 -3.02
C LYS A 60 -0.65 -13.11 -2.00
N SER A 61 -0.38 -12.46 -0.86
CA SER A 61 -1.31 -12.44 0.28
C SER A 61 -1.38 -11.12 1.03
N GLY A 62 -0.58 -10.12 0.66
CA GLY A 62 -0.61 -8.81 1.30
C GLY A 62 -1.94 -8.10 1.10
N VAL A 63 -2.32 -7.30 2.10
CA VAL A 63 -3.47 -6.40 1.97
C VAL A 63 -3.05 -5.20 1.16
N ILE A 64 -3.69 -5.00 0.01
CA ILE A 64 -3.40 -3.90 -0.90
C ILE A 64 -4.22 -2.67 -0.48
N TYR A 65 -3.53 -1.57 -0.29
CA TYR A 65 -4.10 -0.25 -0.05
C TYR A 65 -3.79 0.68 -1.22
N GLY A 66 -4.78 1.48 -1.59
CA GLY A 66 -4.70 2.49 -2.63
C GLY A 66 -5.37 3.80 -2.21
N PRO A 67 -5.32 4.81 -3.08
CA PRO A 67 -6.00 6.07 -2.84
C PRO A 67 -7.52 5.86 -2.82
N GLY A 68 -8.21 6.47 -1.85
CA GLY A 68 -9.63 6.23 -1.58
C GLY A 68 -10.62 6.59 -2.70
N TRP A 69 -10.18 7.24 -3.78
CA TRP A 69 -11.03 7.55 -4.94
C TRP A 69 -11.13 6.40 -5.96
N GLN A 70 -10.26 5.38 -5.87
CA GLN A 70 -10.32 4.19 -6.73
C GLN A 70 -11.26 3.13 -6.15
N VAL A 71 -12.55 3.46 -6.07
CA VAL A 71 -13.60 2.60 -5.48
C VAL A 71 -13.83 1.29 -6.26
N MET A 72 -13.32 1.19 -7.50
CA MET A 72 -13.40 -0.02 -8.35
C MET A 72 -12.08 -0.82 -8.41
N GLY A 73 -11.05 -0.44 -7.66
CA GLY A 73 -9.83 -1.23 -7.55
C GLY A 73 -9.97 -2.35 -6.52
N HIS A 74 -9.27 -3.47 -6.70
CA HIS A 74 -9.23 -4.58 -5.72
C HIS A 74 -8.48 -4.24 -4.41
N GLY A 75 -8.34 -2.95 -4.06
CA GLY A 75 -7.59 -2.47 -2.91
C GLY A 75 -8.46 -1.69 -1.93
N ARG A 76 -8.08 -1.73 -0.65
CA ARG A 76 -8.71 -0.93 0.41
C ARG A 76 -8.22 0.52 0.32
N SER A 77 -9.03 1.48 0.76
CA SER A 77 -8.54 2.85 0.94
C SER A 77 -7.46 2.89 2.02
N TRP A 78 -6.35 3.61 1.81
CA TRP A 78 -5.37 3.88 2.87
C TRP A 78 -5.81 4.99 3.85
N GLY A 79 -7.00 5.57 3.65
CA GLY A 79 -7.56 6.59 4.53
C GLY A 79 -6.83 7.93 4.46
N HIS A 80 -6.71 8.63 5.59
CA HIS A 80 -6.13 9.96 5.68
C HIS A 80 -4.94 9.99 6.64
N CYS A 81 -3.82 10.55 6.17
CA CYS A 81 -2.63 10.79 6.97
C CYS A 81 -2.26 12.29 6.91
N PRO A 82 -1.72 12.86 8.00
CA PRO A 82 -1.29 14.27 8.01
C PRO A 82 -0.15 14.53 7.03
N VAL A 83 0.68 13.52 6.77
CA VAL A 83 1.72 13.56 5.74
C VAL A 83 1.09 13.15 4.41
N ARG A 84 1.24 14.00 3.39
CA ARG A 84 0.81 13.68 2.04
C ARG A 84 1.60 12.46 1.56
N PRO A 85 0.93 11.41 1.04
CA PRO A 85 1.65 10.30 0.43
C PRO A 85 2.54 10.87 -0.68
N LYS A 86 3.81 10.42 -0.68
CA LYS A 86 4.74 10.51 -1.82
C LYS A 86 4.07 9.93 -3.07
N PRO A 87 4.68 9.95 -4.28
CA PRO A 87 4.09 9.30 -5.46
C PRO A 87 4.02 7.75 -5.30
N VAL A 88 3.19 7.31 -4.37
CA VAL A 88 2.83 5.95 -4.01
C VAL A 88 1.51 5.70 -4.70
N GLU A 89 1.47 4.65 -5.50
CA GLU A 89 0.25 4.17 -6.15
C GLU A 89 -0.39 3.06 -5.31
N HIS A 90 0.45 2.24 -4.66
CA HIS A 90 0.01 1.13 -3.82
C HIS A 90 0.86 1.01 -2.56
N LEU A 91 0.21 0.67 -1.45
CA LEU A 91 0.83 0.19 -0.22
C LEU A 91 0.36 -1.24 -0.01
N LEU A 92 1.28 -2.18 0.22
CA LEU A 92 0.95 -3.55 0.59
C LEU A 92 1.48 -3.81 1.99
N ILE A 93 0.65 -4.34 2.88
CA ILE A 93 1.05 -4.74 4.23
C ILE A 93 0.82 -6.24 4.36
N SER A 94 1.77 -6.97 4.96
CA SER A 94 1.64 -8.39 5.22
C SER A 94 0.43 -8.69 6.13
N PRO A 95 -0.22 -9.86 6.02
CA PRO A 95 -1.35 -10.21 6.87
C PRO A 95 -1.04 -10.18 8.37
N ASP A 96 0.20 -10.50 8.74
CA ASP A 96 0.70 -10.45 10.11
C ASP A 96 1.14 -9.04 10.55
N GLY A 97 1.14 -8.06 9.65
CA GLY A 97 1.52 -6.67 9.91
C GLY A 97 3.00 -6.46 10.22
N THR A 98 3.88 -7.41 9.89
CA THR A 98 5.32 -7.34 10.23
C THR A 98 6.19 -6.73 9.13
N TYR A 99 5.73 -6.69 7.88
CA TYR A 99 6.43 -6.05 6.77
C TYR A 99 5.46 -5.40 5.78
N ALA A 100 5.96 -4.42 5.04
CA ALA A 100 5.17 -3.68 4.07
C ALA A 100 6.03 -3.26 2.87
N MET A 101 5.38 -2.90 1.77
CA MET A 101 6.02 -2.19 0.66
C MET A 101 5.14 -1.06 0.15
N THR A 102 5.76 0.04 -0.25
CA THR A 102 5.12 1.06 -1.10
C THR A 102 5.63 0.90 -2.52
N LYS A 103 4.73 1.06 -3.49
CA LYS A 103 5.02 0.97 -4.93
C LYS A 103 4.48 2.20 -5.62
N GLY A 104 5.24 2.74 -6.56
CA GLY A 104 4.85 3.91 -7.33
C GLY A 104 6.06 4.62 -7.91
N GLY A 105 5.86 5.86 -8.31
CA GLY A 105 6.92 6.75 -8.74
C GLY A 105 6.36 7.96 -9.48
N ARG A 106 7.24 8.90 -9.83
CA ARG A 106 6.84 10.15 -10.45
C ARG A 106 6.38 9.93 -11.88
N ARG A 107 5.41 10.75 -12.29
CA ARG A 107 4.96 10.86 -13.68
C ARG A 107 5.22 12.28 -14.19
N ALA A 108 5.65 12.39 -15.44
CA ALA A 108 5.73 13.65 -16.16
C ALA A 108 4.91 13.50 -17.45
N ASN A 109 3.98 14.44 -17.69
CA ASN A 109 3.08 14.40 -18.86
C ASN A 109 2.34 13.06 -19.00
N GLY A 110 1.87 12.50 -17.87
CA GLY A 110 1.19 11.20 -17.80
C GLY A 110 2.11 9.97 -17.92
N ARG A 111 3.37 10.14 -18.31
CA ARG A 111 4.34 9.05 -18.48
C ARG A 111 5.14 8.81 -17.20
N PRO A 112 5.37 7.54 -16.79
CA PRO A 112 6.25 7.26 -15.67
C PRO A 112 7.68 7.69 -16.00
N VAL A 113 8.28 8.51 -15.12
CA VAL A 113 9.68 8.96 -15.19
C VAL A 113 10.53 8.41 -14.05
N SER A 114 9.89 7.92 -12.99
CA SER A 114 10.48 7.01 -12.04
C SER A 114 9.43 5.99 -11.63
N PHE A 115 9.88 4.79 -11.30
CA PHE A 115 9.02 3.74 -10.75
C PHE A 115 9.87 2.79 -9.93
N GLY A 116 9.33 2.34 -8.81
CA GLY A 116 10.07 1.46 -7.91
C GLY A 116 9.25 1.03 -6.71
N ALA A 117 9.97 0.48 -5.74
CA ALA A 117 9.40 0.05 -4.47
C ALA A 117 10.32 0.44 -3.30
N CYS A 118 9.70 0.76 -2.17
CA CYS A 118 10.35 0.83 -0.87
C CYS A 118 9.75 -0.23 0.04
N TYR A 119 10.58 -0.88 0.84
CA TYR A 119 10.23 -2.00 1.70
C TYR A 119 10.49 -1.61 3.15
N TYR A 120 9.59 -2.04 4.01
CA TYR A 120 9.56 -1.67 5.42
C TYR A 120 9.37 -2.90 6.27
N GLU A 121 9.96 -2.86 7.46
CA GLU A 121 9.79 -3.88 8.49
C GLU A 121 9.29 -3.19 9.77
N LYS A 122 8.41 -3.87 10.49
CA LYS A 122 7.93 -3.44 11.79
C LYS A 122 8.84 -4.01 12.87
N ALA A 123 9.68 -3.16 13.45
CA ALA A 123 10.50 -3.49 14.61
C ALA A 123 9.75 -3.17 15.92
N ALA A 124 10.33 -3.53 17.06
CA ALA A 124 9.75 -3.24 18.38
C ALA A 124 9.50 -1.73 18.61
N THR A 125 10.33 -0.87 18.03
CA THR A 125 10.22 0.59 18.13
C THR A 125 9.34 1.21 17.04
N GLY A 126 8.76 0.41 16.15
CA GLY A 126 7.92 0.85 15.05
C GLY A 126 8.48 0.51 13.67
N TRP A 127 7.89 1.11 12.64
CA TRP A 127 8.26 0.87 11.24
C TRP A 127 9.63 1.47 10.92
N ARG A 128 10.42 0.73 10.15
CA ARG A 128 11.71 1.21 9.60
C ARG A 128 11.83 0.85 8.11
N PRO A 129 12.51 1.69 7.30
CA PRO A 129 12.83 1.33 5.94
C PRO A 129 13.93 0.26 5.94
N ARG A 130 13.80 -0.75 5.08
CA ARG A 130 14.80 -1.80 4.87
C ARG A 130 15.52 -1.62 3.54
N ALA A 131 14.77 -1.40 2.48
CA ALA A 131 15.34 -1.17 1.15
C ALA A 131 14.45 -0.24 0.32
N CYS A 132 15.03 0.41 -0.67
CA CYS A 132 14.31 1.08 -1.74
C CYS A 132 15.07 0.84 -3.04
N ARG A 133 14.34 0.50 -4.11
CA ARG A 133 14.94 0.27 -5.42
C ARG A 133 14.07 0.80 -6.55
N ARG A 134 14.73 1.20 -7.63
CA ARG A 134 14.09 1.45 -8.92
C ARG A 134 13.75 0.13 -9.59
N THR A 135 12.58 0.10 -10.22
CA THR A 135 12.10 -1.06 -10.99
C THR A 135 11.48 -0.62 -12.33
N LEU A 136 11.73 0.61 -12.77
CA LEU A 136 11.15 1.16 -14.01
C LEU A 136 11.53 0.30 -15.23
N ASP A 137 12.77 -0.16 -15.27
CA ASP A 137 13.33 -0.96 -16.37
C ASP A 137 13.37 -2.46 -16.05
N GLU A 138 12.89 -2.86 -14.87
CA GLU A 138 12.81 -4.27 -14.51
C GLU A 138 11.52 -4.88 -15.07
N PRO A 139 11.56 -6.13 -15.57
CA PRO A 139 10.35 -6.82 -15.99
C PRO A 139 9.39 -6.90 -14.80
N VAL A 140 8.22 -6.28 -14.94
CA VAL A 140 7.18 -6.29 -13.91
C VAL A 140 6.86 -7.75 -13.59
N PRO A 141 6.88 -8.19 -12.32
CA PRO A 141 6.31 -9.48 -11.96
C PRO A 141 4.86 -9.43 -12.43
N LEU A 142 4.53 -10.21 -13.46
CA LEU A 142 3.18 -10.31 -13.98
C LEU A 142 2.28 -10.75 -12.82
N MET A 143 1.59 -9.80 -12.20
CA MET A 143 0.43 -10.13 -11.40
C MET A 143 -0.56 -10.72 -12.39
N THR A 144 -0.63 -12.04 -12.45
CA THR A 144 -1.75 -12.71 -13.11
C THR A 144 -2.99 -12.37 -12.33
N PHE A 145 -3.62 -11.24 -12.67
CA PHE A 145 -5.00 -10.98 -12.37
C PHE A 145 -5.77 -12.08 -13.10
N LYS A 146 -6.19 -13.12 -12.38
CA LYS A 146 -7.20 -14.04 -12.91
C LYS A 146 -8.43 -13.17 -13.22
N PRO A 147 -8.86 -13.06 -14.49
CA PRO A 147 -10.11 -12.38 -14.77
C PRO A 147 -11.22 -13.10 -14.00
N ALA A 148 -12.06 -12.31 -13.31
CA ALA A 148 -13.24 -12.85 -12.64
C ALA A 148 -14.03 -13.68 -13.65
N LYS A 149 -14.28 -14.95 -13.29
CA LYS A 149 -15.09 -15.87 -14.10
C LYS A 149 -16.47 -15.22 -14.25
N LYS A 150 -16.87 -14.87 -15.49
CA LYS A 150 -18.24 -14.44 -15.77
C LYS A 150 -19.22 -15.49 -15.20
N PRO A 151 -20.32 -15.09 -14.53
CA PRO A 151 -21.40 -16.02 -14.28
C PRO A 151 -21.88 -16.58 -15.62
N ALA A 152 -21.99 -17.90 -15.70
CA ALA A 152 -22.61 -18.58 -16.84
C ALA A 152 -24.10 -18.21 -16.91
N PRO A 153 -24.71 -18.22 -18.12
CA PRO A 153 -26.09 -17.82 -18.35
C PRO A 153 -27.11 -18.68 -17.58
#